data_AF-A0A6P1IZ27-F1
#
_entry.id   AF-A0A6P1IZ27-F1
#
_cell.length_a   1.000
_cell.length_b   1.000
_cell.length_c   1.000
_cell.angle_alpha   90.00
_cell.angle_beta   90.00
_cell.angle_gamma   90.00
#
_symmetry.space_group_name_H-M   'P 1'
#
loop_
_entity.id
_entity.type
_entity.pdbx_description
1 polymer ?
#
loop_
_entity_poly.entity_id
_entity_poly.type
_entity_poly.pdbx_seq_one_letter_code
_entity_poly.pdbx_strand_id
1 'polypeptide(L)'
;MQRVRTFFSTLTSIISPNAETPASAPDPQAMLLIQKSMLRVLGVRGAELNPQLEHRIRFAPSIEALWFLRADLAQALCLQRDENSALQAVTDLTPLFDGHIAKSQLQAFQLGHRGPRRIAERK
;
A
#
# COMPACT_ATOMS: atom_id res chain seq x y z
N MET A 1 33.58 24.62 32.65
CA MET A 1 32.11 24.75 32.82
C MET A 1 31.54 25.47 31.61
N GLN A 2 31.08 24.73 30.59
CA GLN A 2 30.43 25.30 29.40
C GLN A 2 28.92 25.09 29.52
N ARG A 3 28.13 26.16 29.46
CA ARG A 3 26.71 26.11 29.09
C ARG A 3 26.36 27.38 28.31
N VAL A 4 26.42 27.21 26.99
CA VAL A 4 25.98 28.21 26.00
C VAL A 4 24.47 28.40 26.18
N ARG A 5 24.06 29.64 26.39
CA ARG A 5 22.66 30.06 26.43
C ARG A 5 22.13 30.03 24.99
N THR A 6 21.30 29.05 24.67
CA THR A 6 20.62 28.97 23.38
C THR A 6 19.56 30.06 23.29
N PHE A 7 19.74 30.92 22.29
CA PHE A 7 18.89 32.06 22.00
C PHE A 7 17.53 31.62 21.46
N PHE A 8 16.53 32.40 21.85
CA PHE A 8 15.16 32.44 21.35
C PHE A 8 15.08 32.25 19.83
N SER A 9 14.38 31.21 19.39
CA SER A 9 13.88 31.12 18.02
C SER A 9 12.36 31.08 18.06
N THR A 10 11.79 32.29 18.03
CA THR A 10 10.41 32.51 17.64
C THR A 10 10.40 32.76 16.14
N LEU A 11 9.40 32.20 15.46
CA LEU A 11 8.76 32.63 14.20
C LEU A 11 8.79 31.58 13.09
N THR A 12 7.74 30.76 13.06
CA THR A 12 6.91 30.55 11.86
C THR A 12 5.57 29.94 12.28
N SER A 13 4.63 30.81 12.64
CA SER A 13 3.22 30.47 12.62
C SER A 13 2.73 30.63 11.18
N ILE A 14 2.49 29.52 10.49
CA ILE A 14 1.58 29.46 9.35
C ILE A 14 0.55 28.39 9.70
N ILE A 15 -0.54 28.85 10.28
CA ILE A 15 -1.74 28.06 10.54
C ILE A 15 -2.38 27.79 9.18
N SER A 16 -2.21 26.57 8.66
CA SER A 16 -3.14 25.99 7.70
C SER A 16 -4.19 25.20 8.50
N PRO A 17 -5.47 25.57 8.48
CA PRO A 17 -6.53 24.67 8.90
C PRO A 17 -6.84 23.77 7.70
N ASN A 18 -5.90 22.91 7.30
CA ASN A 18 -6.31 21.78 6.48
C ASN A 18 -6.84 20.74 7.45
N ALA A 19 -8.13 20.44 7.34
CA ALA A 19 -8.83 19.51 8.21
C ALA A 19 -8.08 18.17 8.26
N GLU A 20 -7.26 18.01 9.30
CA GLU A 20 -6.78 16.71 9.73
C GLU A 20 -8.02 15.97 10.24
N THR A 21 -8.65 15.28 9.29
CA THR A 21 -9.51 14.14 9.63
C THR A 21 -8.67 13.32 10.59
N PRO A 22 -9.09 13.12 11.86
CA PRO A 22 -8.28 12.37 12.80
C PRO A 22 -8.00 11.04 12.11
N ALA A 23 -6.70 10.73 11.95
CA ALA A 23 -6.26 9.44 11.43
C ALA A 23 -7.00 8.39 12.25
N SER A 24 -8.09 7.87 11.66
CA SER A 24 -8.99 6.97 12.35
C SER A 24 -8.12 5.80 12.72
N ALA A 25 -8.12 5.43 14.00
CA ALA A 25 -7.34 4.27 14.46
C ALA A 25 -7.58 3.14 13.45
N PRO A 26 -6.51 2.50 12.93
CA PRO A 26 -6.63 1.56 11.84
C PRO A 26 -7.68 0.53 12.22
N ASP A 27 -8.76 0.43 11.42
CA ASP A 27 -9.86 -0.47 11.73
C ASP A 27 -9.29 -1.91 11.78
N PRO A 28 -9.19 -2.50 12.98
CA PRO A 28 -8.54 -3.78 13.14
C PRO A 28 -9.31 -4.89 12.41
N GLN A 29 -10.62 -4.72 12.21
CA GLN A 29 -11.44 -5.68 11.49
C GLN A 29 -11.17 -5.60 9.98
N ALA A 30 -11.12 -4.39 9.41
CA ALA A 30 -10.75 -4.20 8.02
C ALA A 30 -9.35 -4.74 7.71
N MET A 31 -8.37 -4.44 8.57
CA MET A 31 -7.01 -4.95 8.41
C MET A 31 -6.98 -6.49 8.39
N LEU A 32 -7.64 -7.15 9.35
CA LEU A 32 -7.73 -8.61 9.41
C LEU A 32 -8.45 -9.20 8.18
N LEU A 33 -9.50 -8.54 7.69
CA LEU A 33 -10.23 -8.98 6.49
C LEU A 33 -9.33 -8.93 5.25
N ILE A 34 -8.59 -7.84 5.05
CA ILE A 34 -7.66 -7.68 3.92
C ILE A 34 -6.55 -8.73 4.01
N GLN A 35 -5.93 -8.90 5.17
CA GLN A 35 -4.89 -9.91 5.40
C GLN A 35 -5.38 -11.33 5.04
N LYS A 36 -6.54 -11.73 5.56
CA LYS A 36 -7.13 -13.04 5.28
C LYS A 36 -7.45 -13.21 3.79
N SER A 37 -7.93 -12.15 3.13
CA SER A 37 -8.26 -12.18 1.71
C SER A 37 -7.01 -12.31 0.84
N MET A 38 -5.94 -11.56 1.14
CA MET A 38 -4.65 -11.67 0.46
C MET A 38 -4.01 -13.06 0.65
N LEU A 39 -4.03 -13.59 1.88
CA LEU A 39 -3.51 -14.93 2.17
C LEU A 39 -4.31 -16.03 1.47
N ARG A 40 -5.64 -15.87 1.37
CA ARG A 40 -6.49 -16.79 0.60
C ARG A 40 -6.14 -16.76 -0.88
N VAL A 41 -5.92 -15.58 -1.46
CA VAL A 41 -5.53 -15.41 -2.86
C VAL A 41 -4.16 -16.04 -3.13
N LEU A 42 -3.19 -15.82 -2.23
CA LEU A 42 -1.86 -16.43 -2.29
C LEU A 42 -1.95 -17.96 -2.23
N GLY A 43 -2.80 -18.49 -1.36
CA GLY A 43 -3.02 -19.92 -1.19
C GLY A 43 -1.80 -20.66 -0.61
N VAL A 44 -1.98 -21.95 -0.32
CA VAL A 44 -0.94 -22.78 0.33
C VAL A 44 0.32 -22.87 -0.55
N ARG A 45 0.16 -23.21 -1.83
CA ARG A 45 1.29 -23.33 -2.75
C ARG A 45 2.02 -22.00 -2.93
N GLY A 46 1.30 -20.88 -2.98
CA GLY A 46 1.93 -19.56 -3.11
C GLY A 46 2.74 -19.18 -1.88
N ALA A 47 2.24 -19.54 -0.69
CA ALA A 47 2.92 -19.35 0.58
C ALA A 47 4.18 -20.23 0.70
N GLU A 48 4.11 -21.49 0.26
CA GLU A 48 5.29 -22.39 0.21
C GLU A 48 6.41 -21.85 -0.68
N LEU A 49 6.05 -21.30 -1.84
CA LEU A 49 7.02 -20.68 -2.75
C LEU A 49 7.52 -19.31 -2.27
N ASN A 50 6.72 -18.60 -1.48
CA ASN A 50 7.00 -17.23 -1.04
C ASN A 50 6.74 -17.04 0.46
N PRO A 51 7.47 -17.73 1.36
CA PRO A 51 7.22 -17.67 2.81
C PRO A 51 7.45 -16.26 3.37
N GLN A 52 8.36 -15.49 2.78
CA GLN A 52 8.59 -14.09 3.15
C GLN A 52 7.39 -13.19 2.82
N LEU A 53 6.70 -13.45 1.70
CA LEU A 53 5.49 -12.70 1.35
C LEU A 53 4.33 -13.03 2.29
N GLU A 54 4.14 -14.31 2.62
CA GLU A 54 3.14 -14.72 3.61
C GLU A 54 3.37 -13.99 4.95
N HIS A 55 4.62 -13.96 5.42
CA HIS A 55 4.99 -13.27 6.66
C HIS A 55 4.70 -11.76 6.58
N ARG A 56 5.12 -11.09 5.49
CA ARG A 56 4.86 -9.65 5.27
C ARG A 56 3.36 -9.32 5.25
N ILE A 57 2.52 -10.20 4.70
CA ILE A 57 1.06 -10.01 4.71
C ILE A 57 0.51 -10.19 6.13
N ARG A 58 0.91 -11.26 6.85
CA ARG A 58 0.41 -11.57 8.20
C ARG A 58 0.76 -10.48 9.22
N PHE A 59 1.92 -9.86 9.08
CA PHE A 59 2.45 -8.88 10.03
C PHE A 59 2.58 -7.48 9.45
N ALA A 60 1.78 -7.17 8.42
CA ALA A 60 1.78 -5.84 7.83
C ALA A 60 1.42 -4.77 8.90
N PRO A 61 2.19 -3.67 8.99
CA PRO A 61 1.99 -2.67 10.03
C PRO A 61 0.77 -1.76 9.80
N SER A 62 0.22 -1.74 8.58
CA SER A 62 -0.94 -0.92 8.22
C SER A 62 -1.65 -1.42 6.95
N ILE A 63 -2.83 -0.85 6.66
CA ILE A 63 -3.59 -1.14 5.43
C ILE A 63 -2.85 -0.63 4.19
N GLU A 64 -2.12 0.48 4.29
CA GLU A 64 -1.28 1.01 3.22
C GLU A 64 -0.12 0.06 2.90
N ALA A 65 0.50 -0.56 3.91
CA ALA A 65 1.53 -1.58 3.67
C ALA A 65 0.97 -2.78 2.88
N LEU A 66 -0.26 -3.22 3.20
CA LEU A 66 -0.96 -4.28 2.45
C LEU A 66 -1.26 -3.87 1.01
N TRP A 67 -1.55 -2.59 0.76
CA TRP A 67 -1.76 -2.08 -0.60
C TRP A 67 -0.52 -2.24 -1.47
N PHE A 68 0.66 -1.91 -0.96
CA PHE A 68 1.91 -2.07 -1.72
C PHE A 68 2.28 -3.54 -1.95
N LEU A 69 1.94 -4.43 -1.01
CA LEU A 69 2.15 -5.87 -1.14
C LEU A 69 1.35 -6.50 -2.29
N ARG A 70 0.38 -5.78 -2.88
CA ARG A 70 -0.35 -6.25 -4.06
C ARG A 70 0.55 -6.50 -5.27
N ALA A 71 1.60 -5.72 -5.46
CA ALA A 71 2.55 -5.92 -6.55
C ALA A 71 3.36 -7.21 -6.35
N ASP A 72 3.90 -7.42 -5.15
CA ASP A 72 4.56 -8.67 -4.75
C ASP A 72 3.60 -9.87 -4.88
N LEU A 73 2.34 -9.71 -4.47
CA LEU A 73 1.30 -10.73 -4.59
C LEU A 73 1.02 -11.09 -6.06
N ALA A 74 0.86 -10.10 -6.93
CA ALA A 74 0.69 -10.34 -8.36
C ALA A 74 1.87 -11.12 -8.94
N GLN A 75 3.10 -10.73 -8.61
CA GLN A 75 4.31 -11.42 -9.06
C GLN A 75 4.35 -12.87 -8.57
N ALA A 76 4.02 -13.13 -7.31
CA ALA A 76 3.96 -14.47 -6.76
C ALA A 76 2.90 -15.34 -7.46
N LEU A 77 1.75 -14.76 -7.82
CA LEU A 77 0.69 -15.46 -8.55
C LEU A 77 1.08 -15.79 -9.99
N CYS A 78 1.84 -14.92 -10.67
CA CYS A 78 2.33 -15.17 -12.04
C CYS A 78 3.27 -16.39 -12.12
N LEU A 79 3.86 -16.84 -11.01
CA LEU A 79 4.65 -18.08 -10.96
C LEU A 79 3.77 -19.33 -11.02
N GLN A 80 2.46 -19.19 -10.83
CA GLN A 80 1.52 -20.30 -10.70
C GLN A 80 0.36 -20.24 -11.68
N ARG A 81 0.09 -19.07 -12.25
CA ARG A 81 -1.07 -18.73 -13.08
C ARG A 81 -0.60 -17.90 -14.27
N ASP A 82 -1.44 -17.79 -15.28
CA ASP A 82 -1.21 -16.78 -16.30
C ASP A 82 -1.31 -15.36 -15.71
N GLU A 83 -0.63 -14.41 -16.34
CA GLU A 83 -0.53 -13.03 -15.88
C GLU A 83 -1.89 -12.35 -15.74
N ASN A 84 -2.81 -12.59 -16.68
CA ASN A 84 -4.12 -11.95 -16.67
C ASN A 84 -4.95 -12.42 -15.48
N SER A 85 -4.97 -13.73 -15.20
CA SER A 85 -5.61 -14.30 -14.02
C SER A 85 -4.98 -13.81 -12.71
N ALA A 86 -3.65 -13.65 -12.66
CA ALA A 86 -2.95 -13.13 -11.49
C ALA A 86 -3.32 -11.66 -11.21
N LEU A 87 -3.31 -10.81 -12.23
CA LEU A 87 -3.69 -9.40 -12.12
C LEU A 87 -5.17 -9.23 -11.77
N GLN A 88 -6.05 -10.06 -12.33
CA GLN A 88 -7.47 -10.03 -11.99
C GLN A 88 -7.69 -10.37 -10.52
N ALA A 89 -7.07 -11.42 -10.01
CA ALA A 89 -7.19 -11.82 -8.60
C ALA A 89 -6.75 -10.72 -7.63
N VAL A 90 -5.71 -9.94 -7.98
CA VAL A 90 -5.27 -8.79 -7.20
C VAL A 90 -6.21 -7.60 -7.38
N THR A 91 -6.74 -7.38 -8.58
CA THR A 91 -7.72 -6.33 -8.87
C THR A 91 -9.01 -6.50 -8.07
N ASP A 92 -9.47 -7.74 -7.89
CA ASP A 92 -10.66 -8.06 -7.09
C ASP A 92 -10.50 -7.72 -5.60
N LEU A 93 -9.26 -7.55 -5.12
CA LEU A 93 -9.00 -7.10 -3.73
C LEU A 93 -9.13 -5.58 -3.56
N THR A 94 -9.16 -4.80 -4.65
CA THR A 94 -9.17 -3.31 -4.61
C THR A 94 -10.30 -2.72 -3.78
N PRO A 95 -11.55 -3.22 -3.89
CA PRO A 95 -12.65 -2.68 -3.11
C PRO A 95 -12.46 -2.81 -1.59
N LEU A 96 -11.62 -3.73 -1.10
CA LEU A 96 -11.34 -3.87 0.33
C LEU A 96 -10.51 -2.72 0.91
N PHE A 97 -9.86 -1.93 0.04
CA PHE A 97 -9.04 -0.78 0.44
C PHE A 97 -9.80 0.54 0.36
N ASP A 98 -11.02 0.53 -0.20
CA ASP A 98 -11.83 1.73 -0.35
C ASP A 98 -12.21 2.29 1.02
N GLY A 99 -12.06 3.61 1.19
CA GLY A 99 -12.32 4.29 2.45
C GLY A 99 -11.20 4.15 3.50
N HIS A 100 -10.22 3.26 3.30
CA HIS A 100 -9.06 3.11 4.19
C HIS A 100 -7.81 3.82 3.68
N ILE A 101 -7.72 4.09 2.37
CA ILE A 101 -6.63 4.85 1.78
C ILE A 101 -7.21 6.14 1.21
N ALA A 102 -6.56 7.28 1.51
CA ALA A 102 -7.01 8.56 0.99
C ALA A 102 -7.05 8.52 -0.54
N LYS A 103 -8.14 9.02 -1.14
CA LYS A 103 -8.31 8.99 -2.61
C LYS A 103 -7.17 9.67 -3.36
N SER A 104 -6.59 10.73 -2.79
CA SER A 104 -5.41 11.41 -3.32
C SER A 104 -4.16 10.50 -3.31
N GLN A 105 -4.00 9.69 -2.27
CA GLN A 105 -2.92 8.70 -2.17
C GLN A 105 -3.16 7.55 -3.15
N LEU A 106 -4.39 7.01 -3.24
CA LEU A 106 -4.76 6.00 -4.25
C LEU A 106 -4.48 6.47 -5.67
N GLN A 107 -4.84 7.72 -6.01
CA GLN A 107 -4.54 8.32 -7.32
C GLN A 107 -3.04 8.47 -7.55
N ALA A 108 -2.28 8.94 -6.55
CA ALA A 108 -0.82 9.03 -6.64
C ALA A 108 -0.18 7.64 -6.87
N PHE A 109 -0.67 6.60 -6.19
CA PHE A 109 -0.20 5.22 -6.37
C PHE A 109 -0.52 4.67 -7.77
N GLN A 110 -1.70 5.00 -8.32
CA GLN A 110 -2.10 4.61 -9.67
C GLN A 110 -1.28 5.33 -10.76
N LEU A 111 -0.93 6.61 -10.56
CA LEU A 111 -0.08 7.36 -11.48
C LEU A 111 1.37 6.85 -11.49
N GLY A 112 1.92 6.44 -10.34
CA GLY A 112 3.29 5.92 -10.26
C GLY A 112 3.50 4.58 -10.99
N HIS A 113 2.46 3.76 -11.14
CA HIS A 113 2.52 2.48 -11.88
C HIS A 113 2.19 2.61 -13.38
N ARG A 114 1.56 3.71 -13.82
CA ARG A 114 1.41 4.02 -15.24
C ARG A 114 2.65 4.79 -15.71
N GLY A 115 3.73 4.06 -15.95
CA GLY A 115 4.85 4.58 -16.73
C GLY A 115 4.35 5.18 -18.05
N PRO A 116 5.00 6.23 -18.59
CA PRO A 116 4.56 6.87 -19.81
C PRO A 116 4.43 5.81 -20.90
N ARG A 117 3.23 5.67 -21.47
CA ARG A 117 3.04 4.93 -22.72
C ARG A 117 4.01 5.54 -23.71
N ARG A 118 5.13 4.88 -23.98
CA ARG A 118 5.98 5.21 -25.11
C ARG A 118 5.10 5.01 -26.34
N ILE A 119 4.56 6.11 -26.83
CA ILE A 119 3.96 6.21 -28.14
C ILE A 119 5.13 5.93 -29.07
N ALA A 120 5.22 4.69 -29.56
CA ALA A 120 6.14 4.33 -30.61
C ALA A 120 5.67 5.07 -31.86
N GLU A 121 6.24 6.24 -32.12
CA GLU A 121 6.19 6.86 -33.43
C GLU A 121 6.89 5.91 -34.40
N ARG A 122 6.09 5.18 -35.17
CA ARG A 122 6.53 4.60 -36.43
C ARG A 122 6.60 5.73 -37.45
N LYS A 123 7.81 6.00 -37.95
CA LYS A 123 8.03 6.60 -39.26
C LYS A 123 9.17 5.88 -39.95
#